data_AF-A0A8T4M4X5-F1
#
_entry.id   AF-A0A8T4M4X5-F1
#
_cell.length_a   1.000
_cell.length_b   1.000
_cell.length_c   1.000
_cell.angle_alpha   90.00
_cell.angle_beta   90.00
_cell.angle_gamma   90.00
#
_symmetry.space_group_name_H-M   'P 1'
#
loop_
_entity.id
_entity.type
_entity.pdbx_description
1 polymer ?
#
loop_
_entity_poly.entity_id
_entity_poly.type
_entity_poly.pdbx_seq_one_letter_code
_entity_poly.pdbx_strand_id
1 'polypeptide(L)'
;MNHKTIERPGYFGKKRDEVQANYDSLYGKNKWKLSWKLGSLILDRPEALQIYEDSYYEYFKANESVLHWLTSNYGDVFDTAPSNIHSKFDYNLQETPNNHLHDIAVRRAVLRNGVCFNGDKNNILEIRGKRNDGWILSPCNIPFHLPKLIYRGQIKDYGNKGNWWRKLGIENSVEEWYQQNKVLQVIS
;
A
#
# COMPACT_ATOMS: atom_id res chain seq x y z
N MET A 1 -2.21 -4.18 28.49
CA MET A 1 -3.52 -4.15 27.78
C MET A 1 -3.46 -5.19 26.67
N ASN A 2 -4.34 -6.19 26.70
CA ASN A 2 -4.35 -7.23 25.67
C ASN A 2 -5.22 -6.78 24.50
N HIS A 3 -4.75 -7.04 23.28
CA HIS A 3 -5.51 -6.76 22.06
C HIS A 3 -6.00 -8.08 21.49
N LYS A 4 -7.31 -8.16 21.21
CA LYS A 4 -7.92 -9.32 20.55
C LYS A 4 -8.17 -8.98 19.08
N THR A 5 -7.70 -9.82 18.17
CA THR A 5 -8.09 -9.73 16.75
C THR A 5 -9.53 -10.19 16.59
N ILE A 6 -10.37 -9.32 16.01
CA ILE A 6 -11.81 -9.57 15.84
C ILE A 6 -12.13 -9.96 14.40
N GLU A 7 -11.53 -9.30 13.42
CA GLU A 7 -11.79 -9.59 12.01
C GLU A 7 -10.63 -9.17 11.10
N ARG A 8 -10.75 -9.54 9.82
CA ARG A 8 -9.88 -9.08 8.73
C ARG A 8 -10.69 -8.19 7.79
N PRO A 9 -10.62 -6.85 7.96
CA PRO A 9 -11.52 -5.95 7.25
C PRO A 9 -11.32 -5.88 5.73
N GLY A 10 -10.15 -6.25 5.20
CA GLY A 10 -9.87 -6.03 3.77
C GLY A 10 -9.94 -4.55 3.37
N TYR A 11 -10.20 -4.25 2.09
CA TYR A 11 -10.19 -2.89 1.56
C TYR A 11 -11.38 -2.03 2.01
N PHE A 12 -11.11 -0.81 2.47
CA PHE A 12 -12.16 0.17 2.84
C PHE A 12 -12.53 1.12 1.69
N GLY A 13 -11.57 1.47 0.84
CA GLY A 13 -11.73 2.46 -0.21
C GLY A 13 -12.33 3.78 0.26
N LYS A 14 -13.21 4.35 -0.57
CA LYS A 14 -13.87 5.64 -0.32
C LYS A 14 -14.76 5.68 0.93
N LYS A 15 -15.08 4.53 1.52
CA LYS A 15 -15.89 4.41 2.74
C LYS A 15 -15.04 4.30 4.01
N ARG A 16 -13.73 4.55 3.94
CA ARG A 16 -12.81 4.51 5.08
C ARG A 16 -13.37 5.24 6.29
N ASP A 17 -13.79 6.49 6.13
CA ASP A 17 -14.20 7.33 7.25
C ASP A 17 -15.51 6.84 7.88
N GLU A 18 -16.46 6.37 7.06
CA GLU A 18 -17.70 5.70 7.50
C GLU A 18 -17.38 4.45 8.33
N VAL A 19 -16.47 3.59 7.84
CA VAL A 19 -16.07 2.36 8.53
C VAL A 19 -15.37 2.65 9.86
N GLN A 20 -14.48 3.66 9.90
CA GLN A 20 -13.79 4.04 11.12
C GLN A 20 -14.75 4.64 12.15
N ALA A 21 -15.69 5.49 11.73
CA ALA A 21 -16.73 6.04 12.61
C ALA A 21 -17.61 4.93 13.20
N ASN A 22 -17.93 3.90 12.41
CA ASN A 22 -18.65 2.73 12.90
C ASN A 22 -17.84 1.94 13.94
N TYR A 23 -16.53 1.78 13.76
CA TYR A 23 -15.68 1.14 14.78
C TYR A 23 -15.56 1.97 16.05
N ASP A 24 -15.43 3.30 15.94
CA ASP A 24 -15.45 4.20 17.09
C ASP A 24 -16.76 4.06 17.87
N SER A 25 -17.89 3.95 17.17
CA SER A 25 -19.20 3.73 17.82
C SER A 25 -19.35 2.35 18.45
N LEU A 26 -18.80 1.30 17.83
CA LEU A 26 -18.95 -0.09 18.29
C LEU A 26 -18.01 -0.46 19.43
N TYR A 27 -16.76 -0.01 19.36
CA TYR A 27 -15.71 -0.44 20.29
C TYR A 27 -15.26 0.68 21.23
N GLY A 28 -15.62 1.92 20.93
CA GLY A 28 -15.13 3.12 21.61
C GLY A 28 -13.89 3.69 20.91
N LYS A 29 -13.85 5.01 20.81
CA LYS A 29 -12.69 5.73 20.26
C LYS A 29 -11.42 5.37 21.04
N ASN A 30 -10.33 5.09 20.32
CA ASN A 30 -9.04 4.64 20.86
C ASN A 30 -9.07 3.28 21.58
N LYS A 31 -10.15 2.49 21.45
CA LYS A 31 -10.24 1.12 21.97
C LYS A 31 -10.06 0.06 20.89
N TRP A 32 -9.82 0.48 19.65
CA TRP A 32 -9.52 -0.39 18.53
C TRP A 32 -8.37 0.19 17.71
N LYS A 33 -7.72 -0.67 16.91
CA LYS A 33 -6.72 -0.28 15.94
C LYS A 33 -6.72 -1.21 14.73
N LEU A 34 -6.25 -0.69 13.61
CA LEU A 34 -5.79 -1.52 12.50
C LEU A 34 -4.36 -1.96 12.75
N SER A 35 -4.08 -3.20 12.40
CA SER A 35 -2.72 -3.76 12.41
C SER A 35 -2.58 -4.75 11.25
N TRP A 36 -1.36 -5.21 10.97
CA TRP A 36 -1.10 -6.18 9.90
C TRP A 36 -0.40 -7.39 10.48
N LYS A 37 -0.95 -8.58 10.23
CA LYS A 37 -0.34 -9.82 10.71
C LYS A 37 0.74 -10.29 9.72
N LEU A 38 1.97 -10.47 10.18
CA LEU A 38 3.07 -11.03 9.39
C LEU A 38 3.61 -12.28 10.11
N GLY A 39 3.17 -13.46 9.68
CA GLY A 39 3.45 -14.70 10.42
C GLY A 39 2.86 -14.67 11.83
N SER A 40 3.71 -14.77 12.85
CA SER A 40 3.33 -14.63 14.27
C SER A 40 3.31 -13.18 14.77
N LEU A 41 3.87 -12.24 14.00
CA LEU A 41 3.98 -10.84 14.38
C LEU A 41 2.70 -10.06 14.06
N ILE A 42 2.44 -9.02 14.86
CA ILE A 42 1.41 -8.01 14.60
C ILE A 42 2.12 -6.68 14.44
N LEU A 43 2.05 -6.14 13.24
CA LEU A 43 2.67 -4.90 12.84
C LEU A 43 1.69 -3.74 12.98
N ASP A 44 2.18 -2.61 13.44
CA ASP A 44 1.46 -1.35 13.30
C ASP A 44 1.52 -0.82 11.85
N ARG A 45 0.93 0.36 11.61
CA ARG A 45 0.89 0.93 10.27
C ARG A 45 2.28 1.29 9.74
N PRO A 46 3.14 2.04 10.47
CA PRO A 46 4.52 2.28 10.05
C PRO A 46 5.29 1.01 9.69
N GLU A 47 5.24 -0.02 10.53
CA GLU A 47 5.92 -1.30 10.30
C GLU A 47 5.35 -2.01 9.06
N ALA A 48 4.03 -2.02 8.89
CA ALA A 48 3.40 -2.59 7.71
C ALA A 48 3.80 -1.85 6.42
N LEU A 49 3.92 -0.53 6.47
CA LEU A 49 4.37 0.27 5.33
C LEU A 49 5.85 0.04 5.00
N GLN A 50 6.68 -0.27 6.00
CA GLN A 50 8.07 -0.69 5.76
C GLN A 50 8.12 -2.01 4.96
N ILE A 51 7.34 -3.01 5.37
CA ILE A 51 7.21 -4.29 4.64
C ILE A 51 6.58 -4.10 3.25
N TYR A 52 5.70 -3.11 3.12
CA TYR A 52 5.13 -2.72 1.85
C TYR A 52 6.20 -2.18 0.88
N GLU A 53 7.01 -1.21 1.32
CA GLU A 53 8.08 -0.64 0.48
C GLU A 53 9.21 -1.63 0.19
N ASP A 54 9.48 -2.59 1.08
CA ASP A 54 10.47 -3.66 0.86
C ASP A 54 10.14 -4.45 -0.42
N SER A 55 8.85 -4.59 -0.75
CA SER A 55 8.43 -5.25 -1.99
C SER A 55 8.83 -4.47 -3.24
N TYR A 56 8.73 -3.14 -3.21
CA TYR A 56 9.21 -2.29 -4.30
C TYR A 56 10.75 -2.27 -4.36
N TYR A 57 11.40 -2.23 -3.21
CA TYR A 57 12.87 -2.26 -3.12
C TYR A 57 13.43 -3.54 -3.75
N GLU A 58 12.93 -4.71 -3.34
CA GLU A 58 13.35 -6.00 -3.90
C GLU A 58 12.95 -6.14 -5.38
N TYR A 59 11.79 -5.61 -5.78
CA TYR A 59 11.38 -5.58 -7.18
C TYR A 59 12.36 -4.79 -8.04
N PHE A 60 12.75 -3.58 -7.62
CA PHE A 60 13.71 -2.77 -8.37
C PHE A 60 15.10 -3.39 -8.41
N LYS A 61 15.55 -3.99 -7.31
CA LYS A 61 16.82 -4.72 -7.25
C LYS A 61 16.86 -5.90 -8.23
N ALA A 62 15.74 -6.60 -8.40
CA ALA A 62 15.61 -7.69 -9.37
C ALA A 62 15.35 -7.21 -10.81
N ASN A 63 14.92 -5.96 -11.00
CA ASN A 63 14.49 -5.39 -12.28
C ASN A 63 15.14 -4.02 -12.51
N GLU A 64 16.47 -3.99 -12.54
CA GLU A 64 17.25 -2.75 -12.66
C GLU A 64 16.89 -1.93 -13.90
N SER A 65 16.47 -2.58 -15.00
CA SER A 65 16.01 -1.89 -16.21
C SER A 65 14.76 -1.04 -15.96
N VAL A 66 13.83 -1.51 -15.12
CA VAL A 66 12.62 -0.76 -14.73
C VAL A 66 13.00 0.41 -13.83
N LEU A 67 13.91 0.20 -12.88
CA LEU A 67 14.41 1.28 -12.03
C LEU A 67 15.12 2.36 -12.86
N HIS A 68 15.97 1.96 -13.80
CA HIS A 68 16.67 2.87 -14.70
C HIS A 68 15.72 3.63 -15.61
N TRP A 69 14.75 2.92 -16.22
CA TRP A 69 13.68 3.54 -17.02
C TRP A 69 12.91 4.58 -16.20
N LEU A 70 12.46 4.23 -15.00
CA LEU A 70 11.71 5.12 -14.13
C LEU A 70 12.50 6.40 -13.79
N THR A 71 13.73 6.20 -13.30
CA THR A 71 14.56 7.30 -12.78
C THR A 71 15.17 8.18 -13.87
N SER A 72 15.34 7.65 -15.09
CA SER A 72 15.92 8.42 -16.20
C SER A 72 14.87 9.19 -17.01
N ASN A 73 13.62 8.71 -17.06
CA ASN A 73 12.57 9.32 -17.88
C ASN A 73 11.67 10.28 -17.10
N TYR A 74 11.51 10.10 -15.79
CA TYR A 74 10.57 10.87 -14.98
C TYR A 74 11.27 11.61 -13.84
N GLY A 75 10.74 12.79 -13.50
CA GLY A 75 11.23 13.62 -12.41
C GLY A 75 10.64 13.24 -11.04
N ASP A 76 9.47 12.59 -11.02
CA ASP A 76 8.81 12.07 -9.82
C ASP A 76 7.67 11.11 -10.23
N VAL A 77 7.01 10.49 -9.24
CA VAL A 77 5.82 9.66 -9.37
C VAL A 77 4.66 10.23 -8.57
N PHE A 78 3.42 9.86 -8.90
CA PHE A 78 2.24 10.15 -8.09
C PHE A 78 1.20 9.03 -8.21
N ASP A 79 0.25 8.98 -7.28
CA ASP A 79 -0.73 7.89 -7.17
C ASP A 79 -2.08 8.27 -7.79
N THR A 80 -2.70 9.34 -7.28
CA THR A 80 -4.05 9.77 -7.66
C THR A 80 -4.10 11.20 -8.19
N ALA A 81 -3.19 12.07 -7.73
CA ALA A 81 -3.13 13.46 -8.15
C ALA A 81 -1.66 13.93 -8.24
N PRO A 82 -1.32 14.79 -9.21
CA PRO A 82 0.02 15.39 -9.31
C PRO A 82 0.53 16.02 -8.00
N SER A 83 -0.36 16.54 -7.16
CA SER A 83 -0.02 17.12 -5.86
C SER A 83 0.59 16.12 -4.86
N ASN A 84 0.44 14.80 -5.07
CA ASN A 84 0.94 13.79 -4.14
C ASN A 84 2.46 13.87 -3.97
N ILE A 85 3.20 14.45 -4.94
CA ILE A 85 4.65 14.71 -4.84
C ILE A 85 5.03 15.51 -3.58
N HIS A 86 4.12 16.36 -3.08
CA HIS A 86 4.39 17.19 -1.91
C HIS A 86 4.51 16.40 -0.61
N SER A 87 3.99 15.16 -0.56
CA SER A 87 4.18 14.26 0.57
C SER A 87 5.61 13.76 0.73
N LYS A 88 6.42 13.81 -0.35
CA LYS A 88 7.80 13.31 -0.40
C LYS A 88 7.87 11.86 0.12
N PHE A 89 8.36 11.68 1.34
CA PHE A 89 8.58 10.39 2.00
C PHE A 89 7.64 10.16 3.21
N ASP A 90 6.68 11.06 3.46
CA ASP A 90 5.83 11.06 4.65
C ASP A 90 4.44 10.45 4.39
N TYR A 91 4.24 9.23 4.88
CA TYR A 91 2.97 8.50 4.81
C TYR A 91 1.81 9.09 5.63
N ASN A 92 2.04 10.16 6.40
CA ASN A 92 1.02 10.85 7.17
C ASN A 92 0.41 12.04 6.44
N LEU A 93 1.08 12.56 5.41
CA LEU A 93 0.54 13.60 4.56
C LEU A 93 -0.32 12.92 3.48
N GLN A 94 -1.65 13.05 3.60
CA GLN A 94 -2.63 12.47 2.69
C GLN A 94 -3.69 13.52 2.36
N GLU A 95 -3.74 13.99 1.11
CA GLU A 95 -4.57 15.12 0.70
C GLU A 95 -5.74 14.74 -0.22
N THR A 96 -5.78 13.50 -0.71
CA THR A 96 -6.87 13.01 -1.56
C THR A 96 -7.81 12.06 -0.82
N PRO A 97 -9.05 11.82 -1.31
CA PRO A 97 -9.98 10.89 -0.66
C PRO A 97 -9.46 9.45 -0.54
N ASN A 98 -8.56 9.05 -1.44
CA ASN A 98 -7.85 7.78 -1.33
C ASN A 98 -6.46 8.03 -0.74
N ASN A 99 -5.97 7.10 0.07
CA ASN A 99 -4.58 7.17 0.49
C ASN A 99 -3.66 6.98 -0.74
N HIS A 100 -2.65 7.83 -0.85
CA HIS A 100 -1.55 7.68 -1.81
C HIS A 100 -0.34 7.11 -1.06
N LEU A 101 -0.30 5.79 -0.96
CA LEU A 101 0.80 5.10 -0.25
C LEU A 101 1.83 4.58 -1.25
N HIS A 102 1.39 4.34 -2.47
CA HIS A 102 2.16 3.63 -3.47
C HIS A 102 3.26 4.52 -4.03
N ASP A 103 2.96 5.80 -4.27
CA ASP A 103 3.92 6.79 -4.75
C ASP A 103 5.04 7.03 -3.73
N ILE A 104 4.67 7.14 -2.45
CA ILE A 104 5.64 7.27 -1.35
C ILE A 104 6.52 6.01 -1.26
N ALA A 105 5.93 4.82 -1.35
CA ALA A 105 6.67 3.57 -1.31
C ALA A 105 7.67 3.45 -2.47
N VAL A 106 7.26 3.83 -3.69
CA VAL A 106 8.15 3.89 -4.85
C VAL A 106 9.30 4.87 -4.62
N ARG A 107 9.03 6.11 -4.16
CA ARG A 107 10.09 7.10 -3.89
C ARG A 107 11.10 6.60 -2.88
N ARG A 108 10.62 5.99 -1.78
CA ARG A 108 11.49 5.43 -0.73
C ARG A 108 12.31 4.24 -1.26
N ALA A 109 11.71 3.36 -2.06
CA ALA A 109 12.40 2.23 -2.68
C ALA A 109 13.46 2.66 -3.70
N VAL A 110 13.19 3.70 -4.51
CA VAL A 110 14.16 4.32 -5.43
C VAL A 110 15.37 4.83 -4.65
N LEU A 111 15.14 5.61 -3.60
CA LEU A 111 16.21 6.13 -2.74
C LEU A 111 17.01 5.01 -2.07
N ARG A 112 16.34 3.97 -1.58
CA ARG A 112 16.99 2.80 -0.95
C ARG A 112 17.83 1.97 -1.92
N ASN A 113 17.52 2.01 -3.23
CA ASN A 113 18.38 1.46 -4.27
C ASN A 113 19.56 2.39 -4.64
N GLY A 114 19.77 3.50 -3.91
CA GLY A 114 20.92 4.37 -4.08
C GLY A 114 20.84 5.30 -5.29
N VAL A 115 19.64 5.50 -5.85
CA VAL A 115 19.41 6.34 -7.03
C VAL A 115 18.36 7.42 -6.74
N CYS A 116 18.33 8.43 -7.60
CA CYS A 116 17.37 9.54 -7.57
C CYS A 116 16.66 9.64 -8.91
N PHE A 117 15.48 10.27 -8.91
CA PHE A 117 14.84 10.70 -10.15
C PHE A 117 15.68 11.80 -10.81
N ASN A 118 16.08 11.56 -12.06
CA ASN A 118 16.92 12.42 -12.88
C ASN A 118 16.24 12.83 -14.19
N GLY A 119 15.00 12.36 -14.45
CA GLY A 119 14.22 12.76 -15.62
C GLY A 119 13.71 14.20 -15.53
N ASP A 120 12.99 14.63 -16.56
CA ASP A 120 12.38 15.97 -16.59
C ASP A 120 11.43 16.16 -15.41
N LYS A 121 11.64 17.23 -14.62
CA LYS A 121 10.82 17.60 -13.47
C LYS A 121 9.37 17.89 -13.82
N ASN A 122 9.09 18.24 -15.08
CA ASN A 122 7.72 18.44 -15.57
C ASN A 122 7.07 17.13 -16.04
N ASN A 123 7.85 16.07 -16.18
CA ASN A 123 7.38 14.74 -16.57
C ASN A 123 7.28 13.83 -15.34
N ILE A 124 6.13 13.84 -14.68
CA ILE A 124 5.84 13.00 -13.53
C ILE A 124 4.89 11.85 -13.90
N LEU A 125 5.10 10.67 -13.31
CA LEU A 125 4.40 9.45 -13.70
C LEU A 125 3.28 9.07 -12.74
N GLU A 126 2.06 8.86 -13.26
CA GLU A 126 0.97 8.26 -12.49
C GLU A 126 1.15 6.74 -12.39
N ILE A 127 1.47 6.21 -11.21
CA ILE A 127 1.82 4.78 -11.05
C ILE A 127 0.62 3.82 -10.91
N ARG A 128 -0.61 4.32 -11.02
CA ARG A 128 -1.84 3.50 -10.99
C ARG A 128 -2.69 3.59 -12.24
N GLY A 129 -2.30 4.41 -13.21
CA GLY A 129 -3.07 4.61 -14.41
C GLY A 129 -3.00 3.36 -15.29
N LYS A 130 -4.08 2.58 -15.35
CA LYS A 130 -4.18 1.36 -16.18
C LYS A 130 -3.90 1.56 -17.68
N ARG A 131 -3.91 2.80 -18.14
CA ARG A 131 -3.79 3.18 -19.55
C ARG A 131 -2.49 3.94 -19.83
N ASN A 132 -1.55 3.92 -18.89
CA ASN A 132 -0.24 4.55 -19.04
C ASN A 132 0.86 3.59 -18.58
N ASP A 133 2.11 4.00 -18.83
CA ASP A 133 3.29 3.19 -18.55
C ASP A 133 3.49 2.93 -17.05
N GLY A 134 2.94 3.79 -16.19
CA GLY A 134 3.02 3.66 -14.74
C GLY A 134 2.26 2.45 -14.20
N TRP A 135 1.38 1.84 -15.00
CA TRP A 135 0.71 0.60 -14.62
C TRP A 135 1.66 -0.52 -14.19
N ILE A 136 2.88 -0.57 -14.74
CA ILE A 136 3.90 -1.56 -14.33
C ILE A 136 4.25 -1.45 -12.84
N LEU A 137 4.13 -0.26 -12.25
CA LEU A 137 4.40 0.03 -10.84
C LEU A 137 3.14 0.05 -9.97
N SER A 138 1.99 -0.32 -10.55
CA SER A 138 0.75 -0.45 -9.80
C SER A 138 0.92 -1.49 -8.70
N PRO A 139 0.38 -1.26 -7.49
CA PRO A 139 0.57 -2.16 -6.35
C PRO A 139 0.02 -3.56 -6.56
N CYS A 140 -0.91 -3.74 -7.50
CA CYS A 140 -1.41 -5.05 -7.89
C CYS A 140 -0.47 -5.81 -8.85
N ASN A 141 0.53 -5.14 -9.43
CA ASN A 141 1.52 -5.73 -10.34
C ASN A 141 2.90 -5.94 -9.70
N ILE A 142 3.12 -5.40 -8.50
CA ILE A 142 4.37 -5.55 -7.76
C ILE A 142 4.30 -6.80 -6.87
N PRO A 143 5.20 -7.79 -7.06
CA PRO A 143 5.21 -8.99 -6.23
C PRO A 143 5.50 -8.63 -4.77
N PHE A 144 4.76 -9.24 -3.85
CA PHE A 144 5.11 -9.20 -2.44
C PHE A 144 6.37 -10.06 -2.22
N HIS A 145 7.42 -9.45 -1.66
CA HIS A 145 8.72 -10.11 -1.51
C HIS A 145 8.71 -11.34 -0.55
N LEU A 146 7.66 -11.52 0.26
CA LEU A 146 7.48 -12.68 1.15
C LEU A 146 6.14 -13.40 0.89
N PRO A 147 5.92 -13.98 -0.30
CA PRO A 147 4.59 -14.42 -0.76
C PRO A 147 3.96 -15.51 0.12
N LYS A 148 4.77 -16.31 0.83
CA LYS A 148 4.30 -17.34 1.78
C LYS A 148 3.62 -16.76 3.02
N LEU A 149 3.80 -15.48 3.31
CA LEU A 149 3.22 -14.80 4.47
C LEU A 149 1.89 -14.10 4.16
N ILE A 150 1.41 -14.17 2.91
CA ILE A 150 0.08 -13.67 2.53
C ILE A 150 -0.99 -14.58 3.12
N TYR A 151 -1.92 -14.00 3.86
CA TYR A 151 -3.06 -14.74 4.40
C TYR A 151 -3.99 -15.21 3.26
N ARG A 152 -4.39 -16.49 3.29
CA ARG A 152 -5.20 -17.13 2.24
C ARG A 152 -6.67 -17.36 2.59
N GLY A 153 -7.06 -17.06 3.83
CA GLY A 153 -8.44 -17.25 4.26
C GLY A 153 -9.37 -16.14 3.80
N GLN A 154 -10.59 -16.15 4.34
CA GLN A 154 -11.58 -15.13 4.03
C GLN A 154 -11.27 -13.81 4.73
N ILE A 155 -11.58 -12.72 4.04
CA ILE A 155 -11.61 -11.35 4.56
C ILE A 155 -12.99 -10.77 4.35
N LYS A 156 -13.34 -9.76 5.14
CA LYS A 156 -14.62 -9.08 5.05
C LYS A 156 -14.76 -8.41 3.69
N ASP A 157 -15.95 -8.52 3.12
CA ASP A 157 -16.28 -7.95 1.84
C ASP A 157 -17.38 -6.91 1.99
N TYR A 158 -17.02 -5.64 1.84
CA TYR A 158 -17.97 -4.52 1.82
C TYR A 158 -18.58 -4.36 0.42
N GLY A 159 -19.37 -5.36 -0.01
CA GLY A 159 -20.15 -5.31 -1.26
C GLY A 159 -19.41 -5.79 -2.52
N ASN A 160 -18.88 -7.01 -2.50
CA ASN A 160 -18.14 -7.66 -3.60
C ASN A 160 -16.87 -6.92 -4.06
N LYS A 161 -16.27 -6.14 -3.17
CA LYS A 161 -15.00 -5.42 -3.37
C LYS A 161 -13.86 -6.02 -2.55
N GLY A 162 -14.11 -7.00 -1.71
CA GLY A 162 -13.11 -7.64 -0.85
C GLY A 162 -12.02 -8.40 -1.61
N ASN A 163 -12.10 -8.51 -2.94
CA ASN A 163 -11.10 -9.20 -3.76
C ASN A 163 -10.86 -8.55 -5.12
N TRP A 164 -11.26 -7.29 -5.35
CA TRP A 164 -11.15 -6.67 -6.69
C TRP A 164 -9.71 -6.62 -7.19
N TRP A 165 -8.74 -6.42 -6.30
CA TRP A 165 -7.31 -6.32 -6.65
C TRP A 165 -6.76 -7.62 -7.22
N ARG A 166 -7.28 -8.79 -6.79
CA ARG A 166 -6.90 -10.11 -7.33
C ARG A 166 -7.26 -10.28 -8.80
N LYS A 167 -8.23 -9.51 -9.32
CA LYS A 167 -8.64 -9.54 -10.73
C LYS A 167 -7.87 -8.56 -11.60
N LEU A 168 -7.09 -7.65 -11.01
CA LEU A 168 -6.46 -6.56 -11.73
C LEU A 168 -4.99 -6.76 -12.02
N GLY A 169 -4.28 -7.51 -11.19
CA GLY A 169 -2.85 -7.71 -11.34
C GLY A 169 -2.45 -9.15 -11.06
N ILE A 170 -1.24 -9.31 -10.56
CA ILE A 170 -0.63 -10.62 -10.33
C ILE A 170 -1.09 -11.22 -8.99
N GLU A 171 -1.05 -12.54 -8.92
CA GLU A 171 -1.16 -13.25 -7.65
C GLU A 171 0.03 -12.90 -6.76
N ASN A 172 -0.19 -12.83 -5.44
CA ASN A 172 0.84 -12.56 -4.45
C ASN A 172 1.43 -11.16 -4.58
N SER A 173 0.65 -10.20 -5.06
CA SER A 173 1.07 -8.81 -5.12
C SER A 173 1.16 -8.16 -3.74
N VAL A 174 1.90 -7.06 -3.65
CA VAL A 174 2.00 -6.25 -2.43
C VAL A 174 0.64 -5.66 -2.03
N GLU A 175 -0.23 -5.33 -2.99
CA GLU A 175 -1.63 -4.97 -2.71
C GLU A 175 -2.38 -6.11 -2.03
N GLU A 176 -2.22 -7.34 -2.54
CA GLU A 176 -2.87 -8.50 -1.94
C GLU A 176 -2.45 -8.70 -0.49
N TRP A 177 -1.14 -8.68 -0.22
CA TRP A 177 -0.63 -8.76 1.15
C TRP A 177 -1.23 -7.65 2.03
N TYR A 178 -1.17 -6.40 1.61
CA TYR A 178 -1.60 -5.27 2.42
C TYR A 178 -3.08 -5.32 2.79
N GLN A 179 -3.94 -5.81 1.89
CA GLN A 179 -5.37 -5.95 2.18
C GLN A 179 -5.70 -7.24 2.95
N GLN A 180 -5.10 -8.39 2.59
CA GLN A 180 -5.35 -9.69 3.22
C GLN A 180 -4.85 -9.76 4.67
N ASN A 181 -3.69 -9.17 4.91
CA ASN A 181 -3.01 -9.29 6.20
C ASN A 181 -3.50 -8.28 7.23
N LYS A 182 -4.29 -7.28 6.81
CA LYS A 182 -4.91 -6.29 7.68
C LYS A 182 -5.92 -6.93 8.63
N VAL A 183 -5.79 -6.62 9.92
CA VAL A 183 -6.62 -7.10 11.02
C VAL A 183 -7.17 -5.91 11.81
N LEU A 184 -8.39 -6.07 12.31
CA LEU A 184 -8.97 -5.22 13.33
C LEU A 184 -8.66 -5.81 14.71
N GLN A 185 -8.05 -5.01 15.59
CA GLN A 185 -7.80 -5.38 16.98
C GLN A 185 -8.58 -4.47 17.92
N VAL A 186 -9.16 -5.05 18.97
CA VAL A 186 -9.90 -4.32 20.03
C VAL A 186 -9.24 -4.60 21.37
N ILE A 187 -9.17 -3.58 22.23
CA ILE A 187 -8.67 -3.73 23.60
C ILE A 187 -9.68 -4.56 24.39
N SER A 188 -9.22 -5.68 24.93
CA SER A 188 -9.95 -6.51 25.89
C SER A 188 -9.63 -6.10 27.32
#